data_AF-X6MRV7-F1
#
_entry.id   AF-X6MRV7-F1
#
_cell.length_a   1.000
_cell.length_b   1.000
_cell.length_c   1.000
_cell.angle_alpha   90.00
_cell.angle_beta   90.00
_cell.angle_gamma   90.00
#
_symmetry.space_group_name_H-M   'P 1'
#
loop_
_entity.id
_entity.type
_entity.pdbx_description
1 polymer ?
#
loop_
_entity_poly.entity_id
_entity_poly.type
_entity_poly.pdbx_seq_one_letter_code
_entity_poly.pdbx_strand_id
1 'polypeptide(L)'
;MSQTIVNLKKQQNEQINNLKHELQEKDQAITVLTNDIQQLKIEIRQHDKQGNEQKEKEKGKDIPAFKYNRNCEDMLSSIQSSNLKNIVDFLLVTENNKTIELKNNECNNYNFGIFLLGENITLTLNCNIDRETQGKTWTSKNQNKSFVD
;
A
#
# COMPACT_ATOMS: atom_id res chain seq x y z
N MET A 1 63.31 -38.66 30.96
CA MET A 1 62.19 -38.73 30.00
C MET A 1 60.82 -38.35 30.61
N SER A 2 60.65 -38.29 31.93
CA SER A 2 59.32 -38.06 32.54
C SER A 2 58.83 -36.60 32.61
N GLN A 3 59.72 -35.61 32.78
CA GLN A 3 59.28 -34.23 33.05
C GLN A 3 58.60 -33.56 31.84
N THR A 4 59.09 -33.82 30.62
CA THR A 4 58.52 -33.28 29.39
C THR A 4 57.10 -33.80 29.15
N ILE A 5 56.85 -35.09 29.45
CA ILE A 5 55.51 -35.69 29.34
C ILE A 5 54.54 -35.07 30.35
N VAL A 6 55.01 -34.80 31.58
CA VAL A 6 54.19 -34.13 32.61
C VAL A 6 53.82 -32.70 32.19
N ASN A 7 54.77 -31.94 31.65
CA ASN A 7 54.52 -30.57 31.19
C ASN A 7 53.52 -30.55 30.00
N LEU A 8 53.66 -31.46 29.05
CA LEU A 8 52.73 -31.59 27.92
C LEU A 8 51.30 -31.94 28.39
N LYS A 9 51.16 -32.86 29.34
CA LYS A 9 49.86 -33.20 29.93
C LYS A 9 49.23 -32.00 30.64
N LYS A 10 50.02 -31.21 31.36
CA LYS A 10 49.54 -29.99 32.03
C LYS A 10 49.03 -28.97 31.01
N GLN A 11 49.80 -28.72 29.95
CA GLN A 11 49.42 -27.80 28.88
C GLN A 11 48.15 -28.27 28.15
N GLN A 12 48.00 -29.57 27.88
CA GLN A 12 46.78 -30.13 27.31
C GLN A 12 45.57 -29.93 28.23
N ASN A 13 45.74 -30.13 29.54
CA ASN A 13 44.66 -29.97 30.50
C ASN A 13 44.18 -28.51 30.60
N GLU A 14 45.11 -27.54 30.53
CA GLU A 14 44.79 -26.12 30.48
C GLU A 14 44.00 -25.75 29.21
N GLN A 15 44.40 -26.27 28.04
CA GLN A 15 43.67 -26.05 26.79
C GLN A 15 42.25 -26.62 26.84
N ILE A 16 42.08 -27.84 27.38
CA ILE A 16 40.77 -28.47 27.54
C ILE A 16 39.86 -27.64 28.46
N ASN A 17 40.40 -27.13 29.56
CA ASN A 17 39.62 -26.31 30.50
C ASN A 17 39.17 -24.99 29.87
N ASN A 18 40.05 -24.33 29.10
CA ASN A 18 39.71 -23.09 28.40
C ASN A 18 38.61 -23.32 27.36
N LEU A 19 38.73 -24.38 26.55
CA LEU A 19 37.72 -24.74 25.56
C LEU A 19 36.37 -25.08 26.22
N LYS A 20 36.40 -25.77 27.36
CA LYS A 20 35.19 -26.09 28.13
C LYS A 20 34.50 -24.82 28.64
N HIS A 21 35.27 -23.85 29.12
CA HIS A 21 34.74 -22.56 29.56
C HIS A 21 34.09 -21.80 28.40
N GLU A 22 34.79 -21.67 27.28
CA GLU A 22 34.28 -20.95 26.10
C GLU A 22 33.03 -21.63 25.52
N LEU A 23 32.98 -22.96 25.53
CA LEU A 23 31.79 -23.70 25.13
C LEU A 23 30.60 -23.40 26.06
N GLN A 24 30.84 -23.36 27.37
CA GLN A 24 29.80 -23.06 28.35
C GLN A 24 29.25 -21.62 28.20
N GLU A 25 30.10 -20.64 27.90
CA GLU A 25 29.66 -19.26 27.62
C GLU A 25 28.79 -19.19 26.36
N LYS A 26 29.17 -19.94 25.31
CA LYS A 26 28.39 -20.01 24.06
C LYS A 26 27.03 -20.69 24.29
N ASP A 27 26.97 -21.75 25.09
CA ASP A 27 25.71 -22.43 25.44
C ASP A 27 24.77 -21.48 26.20
N GLN A 28 25.31 -20.67 27.12
CA GLN A 28 24.54 -19.64 27.82
C GLN A 28 24.00 -18.58 26.85
N ALA A 29 24.83 -18.10 25.91
CA ALA A 29 24.40 -17.13 24.91
C ALA A 29 23.30 -17.70 23.98
N ILE A 30 23.42 -18.96 23.56
CA ILE A 30 22.39 -19.65 22.77
C ILE A 30 21.07 -19.74 23.55
N THR A 31 21.14 -20.03 24.85
CA THR A 31 19.95 -20.11 25.71
C THR A 31 19.24 -18.76 25.79
N VAL A 32 19.98 -17.66 25.98
CA VAL A 32 19.42 -16.30 25.99
C VAL A 32 18.77 -15.97 24.66
N LEU A 33 19.47 -16.15 23.54
CA LEU A 33 18.93 -15.87 22.21
C LEU A 33 17.68 -16.71 21.89
N THR A 34 17.64 -17.96 22.35
CA THR A 34 16.47 -18.83 22.16
C THR A 34 15.26 -18.28 22.90
N ASN A 35 15.44 -17.77 24.11
CA ASN A 35 14.36 -17.15 24.89
C ASN A 35 13.86 -15.86 24.21
N ASP A 36 14.77 -15.01 23.73
CA ASP A 36 14.41 -13.77 23.03
C ASP A 36 13.59 -14.07 21.75
N ILE A 37 14.00 -15.08 20.97
CA ILE A 37 13.27 -15.50 19.77
C ILE A 37 11.88 -16.04 20.14
N GLN A 38 11.76 -16.81 21.22
CA GLN A 38 10.46 -17.30 21.70
C GLN A 38 9.54 -16.16 22.14
N GLN A 39 10.09 -15.16 22.83
CA GLN A 39 9.35 -13.98 23.24
C GLN A 39 8.86 -13.16 22.03
N LEU A 40 9.75 -12.84 21.09
CA LEU A 40 9.39 -12.11 19.86
C LEU A 40 8.29 -12.85 19.06
N LYS A 41 8.36 -14.19 19.00
CA LYS A 41 7.34 -15.01 18.33
C LYS A 41 5.97 -14.90 19.00
N ILE A 42 5.92 -14.75 20.33
CA ILE A 42 4.68 -14.51 21.08
C ILE A 42 4.15 -13.12 20.79
N GLU A 43 5.01 -12.09 20.81
CA GLU A 43 4.64 -10.70 20.54
C GLU A 43 4.07 -10.52 19.13
N ILE A 44 4.71 -11.11 18.11
CA ILE A 44 4.18 -11.11 16.72
C ILE A 44 2.79 -11.73 16.66
N ARG A 45 2.59 -12.90 17.31
CA ARG A 45 1.28 -13.57 17.35
C ARG A 45 0.20 -12.76 18.08
N GLN A 46 0.58 -11.97 19.08
CA GLN A 46 -0.35 -11.10 19.80
C GLN A 46 -0.71 -9.87 18.96
N HIS A 47 0.26 -9.27 18.27
CA HIS A 47 0.03 -8.15 17.36
C HIS A 47 -0.86 -8.54 16.17
N ASP A 48 -0.69 -9.74 15.61
CA ASP A 48 -1.57 -10.28 14.57
C ASP A 48 -3.03 -10.48 15.04
N LYS A 49 -3.23 -10.80 16.33
CA LYS A 49 -4.56 -10.91 16.93
C LYS A 49 -5.21 -9.55 17.17
N GLN A 50 -4.46 -8.56 17.67
CA GLN A 50 -4.98 -7.19 17.84
C GLN A 50 -5.28 -6.50 16.52
N GLY A 51 -4.50 -6.78 15.46
CA GLY A 51 -4.80 -6.35 14.09
C GLY A 51 -6.07 -6.99 13.50
N ASN A 52 -6.55 -8.11 14.06
CA ASN A 52 -7.81 -8.74 13.68
C ASN A 52 -8.99 -8.30 14.55
N GLU A 53 -8.81 -7.94 15.83
CA GLU A 53 -9.89 -7.38 16.66
C GLU A 53 -10.29 -5.95 16.26
N GLN A 54 -9.36 -5.15 15.73
CA GLN A 54 -9.71 -3.89 15.05
C GLN A 54 -10.36 -4.10 13.68
N LYS A 55 -10.18 -5.27 13.04
CA LYS A 55 -10.92 -5.65 11.82
C LYS A 55 -12.24 -6.35 12.10
N GLU A 56 -12.47 -6.92 13.29
CA GLU A 56 -13.71 -7.62 13.64
C GLU A 56 -14.83 -6.70 14.16
N LYS A 57 -14.53 -5.45 14.55
CA LYS A 57 -15.58 -4.42 14.63
C LYS A 57 -16.05 -3.91 13.25
N GLU A 58 -15.37 -4.30 12.16
CA GLU A 58 -15.81 -4.05 10.78
C GLU A 58 -16.22 -5.32 10.01
N LYS A 59 -16.03 -6.52 10.57
CA LYS A 59 -16.38 -7.79 9.92
C LYS A 59 -17.56 -8.48 10.60
N GLY A 60 -18.68 -7.77 10.58
CA GLY A 60 -20.04 -8.30 10.80
C GLY A 60 -20.95 -8.02 9.60
N LYS A 61 -20.38 -7.84 8.40
CA LYS A 61 -21.12 -7.88 7.15
C LYS A 61 -20.37 -8.83 6.25
N ASP A 62 -21.02 -9.93 5.89
CA ASP A 62 -20.62 -10.82 4.81
C ASP A 62 -20.00 -9.99 3.69
N ILE A 63 -18.82 -10.36 3.19
CA ILE A 63 -18.35 -9.82 1.92
C ILE A 63 -19.38 -10.34 0.91
N PRO A 64 -20.35 -9.52 0.42
CA PRO A 64 -21.08 -9.95 -0.74
C PRO A 64 -20.01 -10.03 -1.83
N ALA A 65 -20.01 -11.06 -2.66
CA ALA A 65 -19.30 -11.03 -3.94
C ALA A 65 -19.36 -9.59 -4.47
N PHE A 66 -18.22 -8.92 -4.68
CA PHE A 66 -18.11 -7.49 -4.99
C PHE A 66 -19.01 -7.13 -6.18
N LYS A 67 -20.29 -6.93 -5.88
CA LYS A 67 -21.30 -6.41 -6.77
C LYS A 67 -21.09 -4.92 -6.65
N TYR A 68 -20.11 -4.40 -7.39
CA TYR A 68 -19.89 -2.96 -7.55
C TYR A 68 -21.10 -2.35 -8.28
N ASN A 69 -22.26 -2.37 -7.65
CA ASN A 69 -23.38 -1.51 -7.97
C ASN A 69 -23.16 -0.18 -7.24
N ARG A 70 -22.00 0.46 -7.43
CA ARG A 70 -21.91 1.89 -7.10
C ARG A 70 -22.53 2.61 -8.28
N ASN A 71 -23.73 3.14 -8.08
CA ASN A 71 -24.29 4.03 -9.07
C ASN A 71 -23.48 5.35 -9.06
N CYS A 72 -23.71 6.24 -10.03
CA CYS A 72 -23.00 7.52 -10.06
C CYS A 72 -23.27 8.37 -8.80
N GLU A 73 -24.40 8.16 -8.11
CA GLU A 73 -24.78 8.84 -6.88
C GLU A 73 -23.90 8.42 -5.69
N ASP A 74 -23.54 7.14 -5.58
CA ASP A 74 -22.62 6.64 -4.54
C ASP A 74 -21.20 7.19 -4.72
N MET A 75 -20.79 7.36 -5.97
CA MET A 75 -19.50 7.97 -6.31
C MET A 75 -19.51 9.46 -5.97
N LEU A 76 -20.57 10.16 -6.32
CA LEU A 76 -20.78 11.58 -5.99
C LEU A 76 -20.83 11.83 -4.49
N SER A 77 -21.60 11.03 -3.74
CA SER A 77 -21.74 11.18 -2.29
C SER A 77 -20.41 10.98 -1.56
N SER A 78 -19.57 10.05 -2.04
CA SER A 78 -18.22 9.82 -1.51
C SER A 78 -17.32 11.04 -1.69
N ILE A 79 -17.43 11.74 -2.83
CA ILE A 79 -16.64 12.94 -3.12
C ILE A 79 -17.18 14.13 -2.32
N GLN A 80 -18.50 14.31 -2.27
CA GLN A 80 -19.15 15.43 -1.60
C GLN A 80 -19.06 15.39 -0.07
N SER A 81 -19.04 14.19 0.52
CA SER A 81 -18.92 14.03 1.98
C SER A 81 -17.48 14.18 2.49
N SER A 82 -16.51 14.31 1.59
CA SER A 82 -15.10 14.47 1.93
C SER A 82 -14.70 15.95 2.02
N ASN A 83 -13.53 16.23 2.58
CA ASN A 83 -12.94 17.56 2.57
C ASN A 83 -12.20 17.89 1.26
N LEU A 84 -12.40 17.08 0.21
CA LEU A 84 -11.74 17.25 -1.09
C LEU A 84 -12.31 18.48 -1.81
N LYS A 85 -11.45 19.17 -2.55
CA LYS A 85 -11.79 20.39 -3.27
C LYS A 85 -11.81 20.15 -4.77
N ASN A 86 -12.90 20.53 -5.42
CA ASN A 86 -12.99 20.54 -6.87
C ASN A 86 -11.90 21.45 -7.47
N ILE A 87 -11.41 21.11 -8.66
CA ILE A 87 -10.31 21.76 -9.40
C ILE A 87 -8.92 21.58 -8.75
N VAL A 88 -8.85 21.11 -7.50
CA VAL A 88 -7.57 20.82 -6.82
C VAL A 88 -7.34 19.32 -6.71
N ASP A 89 -8.27 18.61 -6.07
CA ASP A 89 -8.13 17.18 -5.77
C ASP A 89 -8.79 16.31 -6.86
N PHE A 90 -9.87 16.80 -7.45
CA PHE A 90 -10.63 16.18 -8.53
C PHE A 90 -11.22 17.25 -9.46
N LEU A 91 -11.67 16.85 -10.65
CA LEU A 91 -12.49 17.70 -11.52
C LEU A 91 -13.90 17.11 -11.64
N LEU A 92 -14.91 17.77 -11.10
CA LEU A 92 -16.32 17.40 -11.23
C LEU A 92 -17.06 18.45 -12.07
N VAL A 93 -17.78 17.97 -13.07
CA VAL A 93 -18.58 18.78 -14.00
C VAL A 93 -19.97 18.17 -14.10
N THR A 94 -20.98 18.89 -13.64
CA THR A 94 -22.38 18.45 -13.68
C THR A 94 -23.24 19.28 -14.63
N GLU A 95 -22.68 20.35 -15.20
CA GLU A 95 -23.37 21.23 -16.14
C GLU A 95 -23.42 20.62 -17.55
N ASN A 96 -24.59 20.64 -18.18
CA ASN A 96 -24.74 20.26 -19.58
C ASN A 96 -24.13 21.32 -20.52
N ASN A 97 -23.66 20.91 -21.69
CA ASN A 97 -23.08 21.76 -22.74
C ASN A 97 -21.89 22.60 -22.24
N LYS A 98 -21.10 22.06 -21.31
CA LYS A 98 -19.97 22.76 -20.72
C LYS A 98 -18.69 22.47 -21.47
N THR A 99 -17.88 23.50 -21.75
CA THR A 99 -16.50 23.34 -22.21
C THR A 99 -15.55 23.71 -21.07
N ILE A 100 -14.60 22.83 -20.77
CA ILE A 100 -13.53 23.08 -19.80
C ILE A 100 -12.20 23.05 -20.51
N GLU A 101 -11.45 24.14 -20.35
CA GLU A 101 -10.09 24.29 -20.87
C GLU A 101 -9.12 23.72 -19.83
N LEU A 102 -8.46 22.63 -20.20
CA LEU A 102 -7.34 22.07 -19.45
C LEU A 102 -6.08 22.87 -19.76
N LYS A 103 -5.18 22.98 -18.78
CA LYS A 103 -3.93 23.71 -18.95
C LYS A 103 -3.09 23.08 -20.06
N ASN A 104 -2.64 23.90 -21.00
CA ASN A 104 -1.77 23.47 -22.08
C ASN A 104 -0.32 23.30 -21.58
N ASN A 105 0.42 22.35 -22.14
CA ASN A 105 1.82 22.05 -21.79
C ASN A 105 2.10 21.72 -20.31
N GLU A 106 1.07 21.56 -19.48
CA GLU A 106 1.15 21.14 -18.08
C GLU A 106 0.31 19.87 -17.85
N CYS A 107 0.77 19.02 -16.95
CA CYS A 107 -0.01 17.87 -16.50
C CYS A 107 -1.16 18.37 -15.61
N ASN A 108 -2.40 18.16 -16.03
CA ASN A 108 -3.58 18.44 -15.21
C ASN A 108 -3.79 17.27 -14.26
N ASN A 109 -3.09 17.31 -13.12
CA ASN A 109 -3.11 16.21 -12.15
C ASN A 109 -4.26 16.39 -11.15
N TYR A 110 -5.19 15.43 -11.19
CA TYR A 110 -6.30 15.32 -10.25
C TYR A 110 -6.17 13.97 -9.55
N ASN A 111 -5.72 13.98 -8.29
CA ASN A 111 -5.40 12.76 -7.52
C ASN A 111 -6.57 11.76 -7.45
N PHE A 112 -7.81 12.27 -7.49
CA PHE A 112 -9.02 11.46 -7.41
C PHE A 112 -9.76 11.36 -8.75
N GLY A 113 -9.19 11.92 -9.83
CA GLY A 113 -9.70 11.77 -11.19
C GLY A 113 -10.66 12.88 -11.65
N ILE A 114 -11.24 12.64 -12.83
CA ILE A 114 -12.14 13.56 -13.54
C ILE A 114 -13.51 12.88 -13.71
N PHE A 115 -14.57 13.61 -13.35
CA PHE A 115 -15.96 13.14 -13.30
C PHE A 115 -16.84 14.08 -14.14
N LEU A 116 -17.36 13.57 -15.25
CA LEU A 116 -18.21 14.33 -16.17
C LEU A 116 -19.63 13.74 -16.10
N LEU A 117 -20.52 14.41 -15.38
CA LEU A 117 -21.86 13.93 -15.03
C LEU A 117 -22.97 14.82 -15.64
N GLY A 118 -22.75 15.27 -16.87
CA GLY A 118 -23.71 16.04 -17.67
C GLY A 118 -23.59 15.67 -19.14
N GLU A 119 -24.48 16.20 -19.96
CA GLU A 119 -24.51 15.97 -21.40
C GLU A 119 -23.65 16.99 -22.14
N ASN A 120 -23.04 16.59 -23.27
CA ASN A 120 -22.25 17.47 -24.13
C ASN A 120 -21.12 18.23 -23.42
N ILE A 121 -20.48 17.59 -22.45
CA ILE A 121 -19.29 18.15 -21.79
C ILE A 121 -18.06 17.93 -22.68
N THR A 122 -17.35 19.00 -22.97
CA THR A 122 -16.11 18.99 -23.77
C THR A 122 -14.93 19.36 -22.88
N LEU A 123 -13.94 18.49 -22.80
CA LEU A 123 -12.62 18.83 -22.29
C LEU A 123 -11.74 19.23 -23.47
N THR A 124 -11.21 20.44 -23.46
CA THR A 124 -10.34 20.95 -24.52
C THR A 124 -8.98 21.31 -23.97
N LEU A 125 -7.94 21.16 -24.80
CA LEU A 125 -6.63 21.74 -24.56
C LEU A 125 -6.51 22.91 -25.52
N ASN A 126 -6.14 24.08 -24.99
CA ASN A 126 -5.76 25.20 -25.82
C ASN A 126 -4.35 24.96 -26.35
N CYS A 127 -4.26 24.05 -27.32
CA CYS A 127 -3.09 23.93 -28.13
C CYS A 127 -2.95 25.28 -28.85
N ASN A 128 -1.94 26.08 -28.47
CA ASN A 128 -1.45 27.17 -29.32
C ASN A 128 -0.93 26.49 -30.59
N ILE A 129 -1.85 26.25 -31.52
CA ILE A 129 -1.55 25.69 -32.81
C ILE A 129 -0.99 26.86 -33.61
N ASP A 130 0.34 26.95 -33.69
CA ASP A 130 0.94 27.45 -34.92
C ASP A 130 0.34 26.60 -36.04
N ARG A 131 -0.50 27.25 -36.86
CA ARG A 131 -1.40 26.62 -37.84
C ARG A 131 -0.65 25.62 -38.71
N GLU A 132 -0.76 24.31 -38.44
CA GLU A 132 -0.57 23.32 -39.50
C GLU A 132 -1.08 21.90 -39.28
N THR A 133 -1.65 21.51 -38.13
CA THR A 133 -2.22 20.15 -38.02
C THR A 133 -3.57 20.12 -37.30
N GLN A 134 -4.52 19.48 -37.97
CA GLN A 134 -5.93 19.39 -37.63
C GLN A 134 -6.14 18.80 -36.22
N GLY A 135 -6.99 19.48 -35.42
CA GLY A 135 -7.26 19.15 -34.03
C GLY A 135 -7.83 17.75 -33.85
N LYS A 136 -7.26 17.01 -32.89
CA LYS A 136 -7.80 15.73 -32.44
C LYS A 136 -8.90 15.99 -31.41
N THR A 137 -10.15 15.88 -31.85
CA THR A 137 -11.32 15.93 -30.96
C THR A 137 -11.54 14.57 -30.34
N TRP A 138 -11.46 14.48 -29.01
CA TRP A 138 -11.84 13.27 -28.27
C TRP A 138 -13.29 13.43 -27.78
N THR A 139 -14.21 12.65 -28.34
CA THR A 139 -15.58 12.55 -27.84
C THR A 139 -15.71 11.26 -27.03
N SER A 140 -16.05 11.39 -25.75
CA SER A 140 -16.50 10.25 -24.95
C SER A 140 -17.93 9.92 -25.36
N LYS A 141 -18.14 8.76 -25.99
CA LYS A 141 -19.48 8.16 -26.11
C LYS A 141 -19.75 7.38 -24.84
N ASN A 142 -20.60 7.92 -23.98
CA ASN A 142 -21.07 7.24 -22.78
C ASN A 142 -21.91 6.02 -23.22
N GLN A 143 -21.35 4.81 -23.16
CA GLN A 143 -22.10 3.57 -23.34
C GLN A 143 -22.41 2.98 -21.97
N ASN A 144 -23.55 3.37 -21.40
CA ASN A 144 -24.23 2.56 -20.40
C ASN A 144 -24.73 1.27 -21.11
N LYS A 145 -23.86 0.26 -21.23
CA LYS A 145 -24.27 -1.10 -21.55
C LYS A 145 -24.39 -1.86 -20.23
N SER A 146 -25.61 -1.95 -19.72
CA SER A 146 -25.99 -2.99 -18.77
C SER A 146 -25.79 -4.33 -19.46
N PHE A 147 -24.87 -5.15 -18.98
CA PHE A 147 -24.83 -6.56 -19.34
C PHE A 147 -25.62 -7.32 -18.26
N VAL A 148 -26.78 -7.79 -18.70
CA VAL A 148 -27.61 -8.87 -18.12
C VAL A 148 -27.57 -9.89 -19.27
N ASP A 149 -27.12 -11.14 -19.16
CA ASP A 149 -27.02 -12.11 -18.06
C ASP A 149 -25.59 -12.69 -17.89
#